data_AF-A0A9E5BMZ5-F1
#
_entry.id   AF-A0A9E5BMZ5-F1
#
_cell.length_a   1.000
_cell.length_b   1.000
_cell.length_c   1.000
_cell.angle_alpha   90.00
_cell.angle_beta   90.00
_cell.angle_gamma   90.00
#
_symmetry.space_group_name_H-M   'P 1'
#
loop_
_entity.id
_entity.type
_entity.pdbx_description
1 polymer ?
#
loop_
_entity_poly.entity_id
_entity_poly.type
_entity_poly.pdbx_seq_one_letter_code
_entity_poly.pdbx_strand_id
1 'polypeptide(L)'
;MARQNGTATEEIMELLMQTGISENMAQVVQLLVNEAMRMERSGYLNAQPYERTQDRVDQANGFKPKFLKTRIGELELAVPQTRNGGFYPSVIQKGLRSERALLATIAEMYIWMLTLRLGETVHWLNLTI
;
A
#
# COMPACT_ATOMS: atom_id res chain seq x y z
N MET A 1 19.89 0.56 -9.54
CA MET A 1 19.48 -0.79 -9.11
C MET A 1 17.97 -0.76 -8.90
N ALA A 2 17.21 -1.14 -9.92
CA ALA A 2 15.75 -1.18 -9.85
C ALA A 2 15.36 -2.46 -9.10
N ARG A 3 14.79 -2.34 -7.89
CA ARG A 3 14.12 -3.47 -7.24
C ARG A 3 12.96 -3.88 -8.15
N GLN A 4 13.06 -5.06 -8.75
CA GLN A 4 12.01 -5.61 -9.61
C GLN A 4 10.79 -5.96 -8.75
N ASN A 5 9.59 -5.82 -9.30
CA ASN A 5 8.32 -6.01 -8.60
C ASN A 5 8.13 -7.40 -7.94
N GLY A 6 8.95 -8.40 -8.31
CA GLY A 6 8.96 -9.73 -7.67
C GLY A 6 9.53 -9.75 -6.25
N THR A 7 10.43 -8.82 -5.89
CA THR A 7 11.16 -8.94 -4.61
C THR A 7 10.29 -8.66 -3.40
N ALA A 8 9.33 -7.72 -3.48
CA ALA A 8 8.52 -7.35 -2.32
C ALA A 8 7.56 -8.48 -1.90
N THR A 9 6.95 -9.16 -2.86
CA THR A 9 6.07 -10.32 -2.59
C THR A 9 6.86 -11.52 -2.10
N GLU A 10 8.06 -11.74 -2.62
CA GLU A 10 8.98 -12.79 -2.19
C GLU A 10 9.50 -12.52 -0.77
N GLU A 11 9.94 -11.30 -0.49
CA GLU A 11 10.38 -10.85 0.85
C GLU A 11 9.24 -11.01 1.88
N ILE A 12 8.01 -10.65 1.53
CA ILE A 12 6.84 -10.83 2.39
C ILE A 12 6.57 -12.33 2.64
N MET A 13 6.58 -13.16 1.59
CA MET A 13 6.38 -14.60 1.74
C MET A 13 7.46 -15.26 2.59
N GLU A 14 8.72 -14.89 2.39
CA GLU A 14 9.85 -15.40 3.18
C GLU A 14 9.70 -15.04 4.66
N LEU A 15 9.34 -13.79 4.95
CA LEU A 15 9.11 -13.31 6.32
C LEU A 15 7.97 -14.08 7.01
N LEU A 16 6.89 -14.34 6.27
CA LEU A 16 5.72 -15.09 6.73
C LEU A 16 6.04 -16.56 7.00
N MET A 17 6.88 -17.18 6.16
CA MET A 17 7.29 -18.58 6.31
C MET A 17 8.24 -18.80 7.49
N GLN A 18 9.12 -17.83 7.80
CA GLN A 18 10.16 -18.01 8.82
C GLN A 18 9.67 -17.82 10.26
N THR A 19 8.70 -16.92 10.51
CA THR A 19 8.40 -16.44 11.88
C THR A 19 6.92 -16.42 12.23
N GLY A 20 6.04 -16.68 11.27
CA GLY A 20 4.59 -16.54 11.45
C GLY A 20 4.14 -15.07 11.52
N ILE A 21 2.87 -14.83 11.20
CA ILE A 21 2.30 -13.49 11.04
C ILE A 21 2.37 -12.63 12.32
N SER A 22 2.35 -13.26 13.50
CA SER A 22 2.19 -12.57 14.77
C SER A 22 3.43 -11.80 15.24
N GLU A 23 4.64 -12.32 15.00
CA GLU A 23 5.86 -11.72 15.55
C GLU A 23 6.41 -10.58 14.67
N ASN A 24 6.15 -10.60 13.36
CA ASN A 24 6.65 -9.62 12.41
C ASN A 24 5.57 -8.80 11.70
N MET A 25 4.36 -8.72 12.27
CA MET A 25 3.23 -7.99 11.68
C MET A 25 3.61 -6.54 11.29
N ALA A 26 4.38 -5.84 12.12
CA ALA A 26 4.83 -4.48 11.81
C ALA A 26 5.68 -4.42 10.53
N GLN A 27 6.62 -5.35 10.35
CA GLN A 27 7.49 -5.38 9.17
C GLN A 27 6.71 -5.74 7.91
N VAL A 28 5.79 -6.72 8.00
CA VAL A 28 4.90 -7.08 6.88
C VAL A 28 4.04 -5.90 6.45
N VAL A 29 3.40 -5.22 7.41
CA VAL A 29 2.58 -4.04 7.13
C VAL A 29 3.43 -2.91 6.56
N GLN A 30 4.64 -2.69 7.07
CA GLN A 30 5.57 -1.70 6.54
C GLN A 30 5.91 -1.96 5.07
N LEU A 31 6.24 -3.21 4.71
CA LEU A 31 6.54 -3.60 3.32
C LEU A 31 5.33 -3.38 2.41
N LEU A 32 4.15 -3.85 2.83
CA LEU A 32 2.91 -3.70 2.07
C LEU A 32 2.55 -2.23 1.84
N VAL A 33 2.61 -1.40 2.88
CA VAL A 33 2.28 0.03 2.78
C VAL A 33 3.28 0.75 1.88
N ASN A 34 4.58 0.45 1.99
CA ASN A 34 5.59 1.03 1.10
C ASN A 34 5.37 0.64 -0.36
N GLU A 35 4.98 -0.60 -0.63
CA GLU A 35 4.69 -1.08 -1.97
C GLU A 35 3.43 -0.44 -2.54
N ALA A 36 2.35 -0.39 -1.76
CA ALA A 36 1.10 0.25 -2.14
C ALA A 36 1.32 1.73 -2.53
N MET A 37 2.05 2.49 -1.70
CA MET A 37 2.38 3.89 -2.01
C MET A 37 3.24 4.02 -3.28
N ARG A 38 4.14 3.07 -3.55
CA ARG A 38 4.96 3.06 -4.77
C ARG A 38 4.09 2.87 -6.01
N MET A 39 3.17 1.91 -5.98
CA MET A 39 2.22 1.64 -7.05
C MET A 39 1.31 2.84 -7.30
N GLU A 40 0.79 3.45 -6.23
CA GLU A 40 -0.05 4.65 -6.31
C GLU A 40 0.69 5.82 -6.99
N ARG A 41 1.98 6.03 -6.68
CA ARG A 41 2.79 7.02 -7.39
C ARG A 41 2.94 6.68 -8.86
N SER A 42 3.24 5.43 -9.22
CA SER A 42 3.36 5.04 -10.63
C SER A 42 2.06 5.27 -11.40
N GLY A 43 0.92 5.00 -10.77
CA GLY A 43 -0.41 5.33 -11.29
C GLY A 43 -0.60 6.83 -11.50
N TYR A 44 -0.29 7.66 -10.49
CA TYR A 44 -0.35 9.12 -10.62
C TYR A 44 0.55 9.67 -11.75
N LEU A 45 1.72 9.06 -11.95
CA LEU A 45 2.67 9.46 -12.98
C LEU A 45 2.31 8.95 -14.38
N ASN A 46 1.34 8.04 -14.51
CA ASN A 46 1.05 7.26 -15.73
C ASN A 46 2.31 6.62 -16.34
N ALA A 47 3.24 6.17 -15.49
CA ALA A 47 4.49 5.59 -15.95
C ALA A 47 5.12 4.69 -14.87
N GLN A 48 5.60 3.53 -15.30
CA GLN A 48 6.42 2.64 -14.49
C GLN A 48 7.85 3.18 -14.33
N PRO A 49 8.62 2.63 -13.37
CA PRO A 49 10.03 2.98 -13.21
C PRO A 49 10.80 2.81 -14.52
N TYR A 50 11.49 3.87 -14.94
CA TYR A 50 12.31 3.92 -16.17
C TYR A 50 11.54 3.78 -17.49
N GLU A 51 10.20 3.72 -17.45
CA GLU A 51 9.38 3.71 -18.65
C GLU A 51 9.43 5.06 -19.37
N ARG A 52 9.36 5.06 -20.69
CA ARG A 52 9.23 6.28 -21.50
C ARG A 52 7.83 6.32 -22.10
N THR A 53 7.00 7.22 -21.59
CA THR A 53 5.60 7.38 -21.99
C THR A 53 5.31 8.85 -22.27
N GLN A 54 4.50 9.12 -23.29
CA GLN A 54 4.07 10.48 -23.66
C GLN A 54 3.03 11.05 -22.67
N ASP A 55 2.23 10.18 -22.04
CA ASP A 55 1.19 10.53 -21.06
C ASP A 55 1.71 10.84 -19.65
N ARG A 56 3.05 10.89 -19.47
CA ARG A 56 3.67 11.08 -18.16
C ARG A 56 3.40 12.49 -17.62
N VAL A 57 2.80 12.58 -16.44
CA VAL A 57 2.37 13.85 -15.82
C VAL A 57 3.48 14.55 -15.03
N ASP A 58 4.36 13.80 -14.34
CA ASP A 58 5.45 14.35 -13.53
C ASP A 58 6.63 13.33 -13.49
N GLN A 59 7.68 13.61 -12.71
CA GLN A 59 8.81 12.70 -12.50
C GLN A 59 8.87 12.24 -11.04
N ALA A 60 9.29 11.01 -10.83
CA ALA A 60 9.60 10.50 -9.48
C ALA A 60 10.83 11.21 -8.91
N ASN A 61 10.77 11.60 -7.64
CA ASN A 61 11.83 12.35 -6.95
C ASN A 61 12.23 11.66 -5.63
N GLY A 62 12.58 10.38 -5.72
CA GLY A 62 13.01 9.61 -4.55
C GLY A 62 11.90 9.37 -3.51
N PHE A 63 12.30 9.25 -2.25
CA PHE A 63 11.44 8.93 -1.12
C PHE A 63 11.84 9.74 0.11
N LYS A 64 10.85 10.10 0.93
CA LYS A 64 11.04 10.79 2.20
C LYS A 64 10.74 9.85 3.37
N PRO A 65 11.66 9.68 4.35
CA PRO A 65 11.40 8.85 5.51
C PRO A 65 10.28 9.46 6.38
N LYS A 66 9.38 8.60 6.87
CA LYS A 66 8.30 8.96 7.79
C LYS A 66 8.09 7.84 8.79
N PHE A 67 8.17 8.16 10.08
CA PHE A 67 7.85 7.24 11.17
C PHE A 67 6.36 7.37 11.53
N LEU A 68 5.66 6.25 11.54
CA LEU A 68 4.25 6.15 11.92
C LEU A 68 4.13 5.31 13.18
N LYS A 69 3.57 5.88 14.24
CA LYS A 69 3.30 5.13 15.47
C LYS A 69 1.99 4.36 15.31
N THR A 70 2.08 3.03 15.39
CA THR A 70 0.94 2.12 15.26
C THR A 70 0.86 1.20 16.48
N ARG A 71 -0.27 0.52 16.69
CA ARG A 71 -0.44 -0.45 17.80
C ARG A 71 0.47 -1.66 17.68
N ILE A 72 0.82 -2.03 16.45
CA ILE A 72 1.68 -3.18 16.14
C ILE A 72 3.17 -2.81 16.19
N GLY A 73 3.52 -1.53 16.36
CA GLY A 73 4.90 -1.06 16.40
C GLY A 73 5.08 0.30 15.71
N GLU A 74 6.32 0.79 15.70
CA GLU A 74 6.68 1.94 14.85
C GLU A 74 6.98 1.45 13.43
N LEU A 75 6.33 2.05 12.43
CA LEU A 75 6.55 1.72 11.02
C LEU A 75 7.46 2.78 10.40
N GLU A 76 8.54 2.33 9.77
CA GLU A 76 9.43 3.18 8.98
C GLU A 76 8.97 3.18 7.51
N LEU A 77 8.31 4.26 7.11
CA LEU A 77 7.73 4.40 5.78
C LEU A 77 8.61 5.26 4.88
N ALA A 78 8.80 4.80 3.64
CA ALA A 78 9.48 5.53 2.58
C ALA A 78 8.42 6.20 1.70
N VAL A 79 8.02 7.43 2.04
CA VAL A 79 6.95 8.14 1.34
C VAL A 79 7.41 8.59 -0.04
N PRO A 80 6.79 8.11 -1.14
CA PRO A 80 7.18 8.49 -2.50
C PRO A 80 6.97 9.98 -2.74
N GLN A 81 7.94 10.62 -3.40
CA GLN A 81 7.85 12.02 -3.80
C GLN A 81 7.83 12.15 -5.33
N THR A 82 7.19 13.21 -5.81
CA THR A 82 7.28 13.66 -7.20
C THR A 82 8.00 15.01 -7.26
N ARG A 83 8.51 15.36 -8.43
CA ARG A 83 9.36 16.54 -8.61
C ARG A 83 8.60 17.84 -8.37
N ASN A 84 7.34 17.93 -8.81
CA ASN A 84 6.52 19.13 -8.64
C ASN A 84 5.69 19.12 -7.36
N GLY A 85 5.75 18.05 -6.55
CA GLY A 85 5.09 17.97 -5.24
C GLY A 85 3.56 17.85 -5.27
N GLY A 86 2.97 17.57 -6.44
CA GLY A 86 1.52 17.42 -6.63
C GLY A 86 0.93 16.11 -6.10
N PHE A 87 1.77 15.17 -5.66
CA PHE A 87 1.37 13.85 -5.19
C PHE A 87 1.60 13.67 -3.69
N TYR A 88 0.60 13.09 -3.03
CA TYR A 88 0.75 12.50 -1.70
C TYR A 88 -0.08 11.21 -1.65
N PRO A 89 0.48 10.10 -1.14
CA PRO A 89 -0.24 8.83 -1.11
C PRO A 89 -1.46 8.87 -0.19
N SER A 90 -2.55 8.24 -0.61
CA SER A 90 -3.84 8.20 0.10
C SER A 90 -3.81 7.34 1.37
N VAL A 91 -2.94 6.32 1.40
CA VAL A 91 -2.80 5.38 2.53
C VAL A 91 -2.38 6.09 3.83
N ILE A 92 -1.75 7.25 3.72
CA ILE A 92 -1.29 8.04 4.86
C ILE A 92 -1.79 9.48 4.75
N GLN A 93 -2.08 10.11 5.89
CA GLN A 93 -2.44 11.53 5.91
C GLN A 93 -1.21 12.43 6.10
N LYS A 94 -1.20 13.54 5.39
CA LYS A 94 -0.13 14.55 5.47
C LYS A 94 -0.15 15.21 6.86
N GLY A 95 1.01 15.33 7.49
CA GLY A 95 1.16 15.99 8.80
C GLY A 95 0.83 15.13 10.02
N LEU A 96 0.15 13.98 9.86
CA LEU A 96 -0.13 13.08 10.97
C LEU A 96 0.99 12.04 11.18
N ARG A 97 1.29 11.80 12.46
CA ARG A 97 2.23 10.76 12.95
C ARG A 97 1.53 9.53 13.53
N SER A 98 0.19 9.52 13.56
CA SER A 98 -0.64 8.43 14.09
C SER A 98 -1.37 7.68 12.98
N GLU A 99 -1.66 6.40 13.24
CA GLU A 99 -2.26 5.42 12.33
C GLU A 99 -3.72 5.69 11.89
N ARG A 100 -4.34 6.85 12.20
CA ARG A 100 -5.77 7.09 11.91
C ARG A 100 -6.14 6.85 10.44
N ALA A 101 -5.31 7.31 9.52
CA ALA A 101 -5.53 7.13 8.09
C ALA A 101 -5.41 5.66 7.68
N LEU A 102 -4.39 4.96 8.20
CA LEU A 102 -4.14 3.54 7.93
C LEU A 102 -5.27 2.66 8.47
N LEU A 103 -5.77 2.94 9.67
CA LEU A 103 -6.90 2.20 10.24
C LEU A 103 -8.18 2.44 9.44
N ALA A 104 -8.42 3.66 8.98
CA ALA A 104 -9.58 3.99 8.15
C ALA A 104 -9.54 3.25 6.81
N THR A 105 -8.39 3.22 6.14
CA THR A 105 -8.23 2.51 4.85
C THR A 105 -8.31 0.99 5.02
N ILE A 106 -7.74 0.41 6.08
CA ILE A 106 -7.91 -1.02 6.39
C ILE A 106 -9.38 -1.34 6.68
N ALA A 107 -10.08 -0.51 7.45
CA ALA A 107 -11.50 -0.69 7.74
C ALA A 107 -12.35 -0.58 6.46
N GLU A 108 -12.07 0.40 5.60
CA GLU A 108 -12.74 0.55 4.31
C GLU A 108 -12.49 -0.66 3.41
N MET A 109 -11.24 -1.14 3.31
CA MET A 109 -10.91 -2.33 2.52
C MET A 109 -11.59 -3.60 3.07
N TYR A 110 -11.69 -3.73 4.39
CA TYR A 110 -12.42 -4.83 5.04
C TYR A 110 -13.93 -4.77 4.75
N ILE A 111 -14.53 -3.58 4.81
CA ILE A 111 -15.94 -3.36 4.42
C ILE A 111 -16.14 -3.74 2.95
N TRP A 112 -15.25 -3.30 2.05
CA TRP A 112 -15.30 -3.67 0.64
C TRP A 112 -15.21 -5.17 0.43
N MET A 113 -14.26 -5.84 1.10
CA MET A 113 -14.07 -7.28 1.03
C MET A 113 -15.30 -8.06 1.50
N LEU A 114 -15.91 -7.65 2.62
CA LEU A 114 -17.16 -8.24 3.10
C LEU A 114 -18.32 -7.98 2.14
N THR A 115 -18.41 -6.79 1.56
CA THR A 115 -19.50 -6.41 0.65
C THR A 115 -19.43 -7.22 -0.64
N LEU A 116 -18.23 -7.41 -1.21
CA LEU A 116 -18.02 -8.23 -2.41
C LEU A 116 -18.35 -9.70 -2.13
N ARG A 117 -17.87 -10.24 -1.01
CA ARG A 117 -18.14 -11.62 -0.59
C ARG A 117 -19.62 -11.86 -0.32
N LEU A 118 -20.28 -10.92 0.35
CA LEU A 118 -21.71 -11.02 0.63
C LEU A 118 -22.53 -10.88 -0.64
N GLY A 119 -22.18 -9.96 -1.54
CA GLY A 119 -22.82 -9.77 -2.85
C GLY A 119 -22.85 -11.05 -3.69
N GLU A 120 -21.75 -11.81 -3.72
CA GLU A 120 -21.74 -13.13 -4.35
C GLU A 120 -22.69 -14.09 -3.63
N THR A 121 -22.65 -14.19 -2.30
CA THR A 121 -23.54 -15.10 -1.55
C THR A 121 -25.03 -14.77 -1.67
N VAL A 122 -25.43 -13.49 -1.70
CA VAL A 122 -26.85 -13.12 -1.92
C VAL A 122 -27.29 -13.37 -3.36
N HIS A 123 -26.39 -13.26 -4.35
CA HIS A 123 -26.70 -13.64 -5.73
C HIS A 123 -27.04 -15.14 -5.84
N TRP A 124 -26.32 -16.01 -5.11
CA TRP A 124 -26.61 -17.44 -5.06
C TRP A 124 -27.91 -17.78 -4.30
N LEU A 125 -28.25 -17.04 -3.25
CA LEU A 125 -29.49 -17.22 -2.50
C LEU A 125 -30.75 -16.75 -3.28
N ASN A 126 -30.65 -15.67 -4.07
CA ASN A 126 -31.76 -15.16 -4.89
C ASN A 126 -31.98 -15.92 -6.21
N LEU A 127 -31.07 -16.81 -6.61
CA LEU A 127 -31.25 -17.72 -7.74
C LEU A 127 -31.82 -19.10 -7.34
N THR A 128 -32.08 -19.31 -6.04
CA THR A 128 -32.58 -20.59 -5.50
C THR A 128 -33.99 -20.46 -4.87
N ILE A 129 -34.65 -19.30 -5.00
CA ILE A 129 -36.07 -19.09 -4.62
C ILE A 129 -36.89 -18.86 -5.89
#